data_AF-A0A353CAX0-F1
#
_entry.id   AF-A0A353CAX0-F1
#
_cell.length_a   1.000
_cell.length_b   1.000
_cell.length_c   1.000
_cell.angle_alpha   90.00
_cell.angle_beta   90.00
_cell.angle_gamma   90.00
#
_symmetry.space_group_name_H-M   'P 1'
#
loop_
_entity.id
_entity.type
_entity.pdbx_description
1 polymer ?
#
loop_
_entity_poly.entity_id
_entity_poly.type
_entity_poly.pdbx_seq_one_letter_code
_entity_poly.pdbx_strand_id
1 'polypeptide(L)'
;AIDNLNRALEHSGSTGKKMSGEFKQFFEGIELVNQQVNDIFAGMGIKPIPAVGEVFDPHLHEAVATEESDEFPANVICEELLRGYRIGDRVIRHSMVKVYVAPPGHNGTGPSEKDETARSINDADTPAVSDEAEIGDEAAAADNSAMQVDESATFTTTDEEIAESIPDDEN
;
A
#
# COMPACT_ATOMS: atom_id res chain seq x y z
N ALA A 1 14.68 2.74 21.25
CA ALA A 1 15.72 3.73 20.90
C ALA A 1 15.62 4.12 19.42
N ILE A 2 15.59 3.14 18.51
CA ILE A 2 15.46 3.38 17.05
C ILE A 2 14.24 4.22 16.66
N ASP A 3 13.11 4.09 17.36
CA ASP A 3 11.90 4.88 17.06
C ASP A 3 12.08 6.38 17.30
N ASN A 4 12.90 6.75 18.29
CA ASN A 4 13.20 8.15 18.55
C ASN A 4 14.07 8.73 17.43
N LEU A 5 14.96 7.92 16.85
CA LEU A 5 15.78 8.31 15.70
C LEU A 5 14.90 8.51 14.47
N ASN A 6 14.03 7.54 14.16
CA ASN A 6 13.09 7.64 13.03
C ASN A 6 12.17 8.86 13.16
N ARG A 7 11.57 9.06 14.36
CA ARG A 7 10.71 10.22 14.62
C ARG A 7 11.46 11.55 14.49
N ALA A 8 12.72 11.61 14.91
CA ALA A 8 13.54 12.81 14.76
C ALA A 8 13.84 13.13 13.28
N LEU A 9 14.07 12.09 12.46
CA LEU A 9 14.32 12.21 11.02
C LEU A 9 13.05 12.64 10.25
N GLU A 10 11.88 12.12 10.61
CA GLU A 10 10.62 12.48 9.94
C GLU A 10 10.20 13.93 10.23
N HIS A 11 10.41 14.39 11.47
CA HIS A 11 9.97 15.72 11.89
C HIS A 11 10.86 16.85 11.34
N SER A 12 12.17 16.62 11.18
CA SER A 12 13.10 17.61 10.62
C SER A 12 12.82 17.94 9.16
N GLY A 13 12.36 16.96 8.35
CA GLY A 13 12.00 17.17 6.94
C GLY A 13 10.74 18.02 6.75
N SER A 14 9.83 17.98 7.72
CA SER A 14 8.57 18.74 7.72
C SER A 14 8.72 20.21 8.17
N THR A 15 9.82 20.55 8.85
CA THR A 15 10.06 21.92 9.33
C THR A 15 10.66 22.78 8.21
N GLY A 16 9.78 23.48 7.47
CA GLY A 16 10.04 24.73 6.75
C GLY A 16 11.47 24.96 6.23
N LYS A 17 11.72 24.48 5.02
CA LYS A 17 12.87 24.65 4.12
C LYS A 17 13.62 26.01 4.22
N LYS A 18 14.51 26.15 5.22
CA LYS A 18 15.77 26.94 5.19
C LYS A 18 16.77 26.34 6.19
N MET A 19 17.28 25.15 5.89
CA MET A 19 18.39 24.58 6.64
C MET A 19 19.71 25.17 6.12
N SER A 20 20.64 25.50 7.02
CA SER A 20 22.00 25.86 6.60
C SER A 20 22.65 24.65 5.91
N GLY A 21 23.64 24.91 5.03
CA GLY A 21 24.35 23.84 4.34
C GLY A 21 24.99 22.84 5.31
N GLU A 22 25.53 23.31 6.44
CA GLU A 22 26.13 22.41 7.44
C GLU A 22 25.07 21.55 8.14
N PHE A 23 23.89 22.11 8.40
CA PHE A 23 22.82 21.34 9.05
C PHE A 23 22.28 20.24 8.13
N LYS A 24 22.27 20.46 6.80
CA LYS A 24 21.93 19.41 5.83
C LYS A 24 22.95 18.26 5.84
N GLN A 25 24.25 18.57 5.85
CA GLN A 25 25.31 17.55 5.91
C GLN A 25 25.26 16.74 7.20
N PHE A 26 25.00 17.41 8.33
CA PHE A 26 24.78 16.73 9.60
C PHE A 26 23.58 15.78 9.54
N PHE A 27 22.47 16.22 8.94
CA PHE A 27 21.27 15.40 8.79
C PHE A 27 21.51 14.17 7.92
N GLU A 28 22.20 14.33 6.81
CA GLU A 28 22.62 13.23 5.93
C GLU A 28 23.48 12.20 6.69
N GLY A 29 24.37 12.66 7.58
CA GLY A 29 25.12 11.77 8.46
C GLY A 29 24.23 10.95 9.40
N ILE A 30 23.17 11.53 9.96
CA ILE A 30 22.21 10.81 10.81
C ILE A 30 21.38 9.83 9.99
N GLU A 31 20.96 10.21 8.79
CA GLU A 31 20.25 9.33 7.86
C GLU A 31 21.08 8.09 7.51
N LEU A 32 22.37 8.28 7.25
CA LEU A 32 23.32 7.19 7.00
C LEU A 32 23.41 6.23 8.20
N VAL A 33 23.43 6.74 9.42
CA VAL A 33 23.43 5.91 10.64
C VAL A 33 22.13 5.12 10.76
N ASN A 34 20.97 5.73 10.46
CA ASN A 34 19.70 5.02 10.45
C ASN A 34 19.71 3.87 9.43
N GLN A 35 20.23 4.12 8.23
CA GLN A 35 20.37 3.09 7.21
C GLN A 35 21.25 1.94 7.70
N GLN A 36 22.41 2.22 8.29
CA GLN A 36 23.29 1.18 8.85
C GLN A 36 22.60 0.33 9.93
N VAL A 37 21.77 0.95 10.78
CA VAL A 37 21.00 0.20 11.78
C VAL A 37 19.99 -0.74 11.11
N ASN A 38 19.31 -0.27 10.06
CA ASN A 38 18.38 -1.08 9.29
C ASN A 38 19.09 -2.23 8.55
N ASP A 39 20.31 -1.99 8.05
CA ASP A 39 21.14 -3.02 7.41
C ASP A 39 21.55 -4.11 8.40
N ILE A 40 21.90 -3.74 9.64
CA ILE A 40 22.20 -4.69 10.71
C ILE A 40 20.95 -5.53 11.04
N PHE A 41 19.78 -4.89 11.14
CA PHE A 41 18.51 -5.62 11.37
C PHE A 41 18.23 -6.61 10.23
N ALA A 42 18.38 -6.18 8.99
CA ALA A 42 18.22 -7.04 7.82
C ALA A 42 19.21 -8.23 7.86
N GLY A 43 20.46 -7.99 8.23
CA GLY A 43 21.48 -9.04 8.40
C GLY A 43 21.14 -10.06 9.51
N MET A 44 20.41 -9.63 10.54
CA MET A 44 19.89 -10.50 11.61
C MET A 44 18.57 -11.20 11.23
N GLY A 45 18.03 -10.95 10.02
CA GLY A 45 16.74 -11.48 9.58
C GLY A 45 15.53 -10.75 10.17
N ILE A 46 15.74 -9.59 10.79
CA ILE A 46 14.68 -8.71 11.27
C ILE A 46 14.16 -7.90 10.07
N LYS A 47 12.86 -7.98 9.82
CA LYS A 47 12.19 -7.27 8.74
C LYS A 47 11.14 -6.31 9.31
N PRO A 48 11.02 -5.09 8.76
CA PRO A 48 9.91 -4.22 9.09
C PRO A 48 8.59 -4.82 8.60
N ILE A 49 7.50 -4.51 9.30
CA ILE A 49 6.14 -4.85 8.90
C ILE A 49 5.57 -3.64 8.16
N PRO A 50 5.37 -3.69 6.83
CA PRO A 50 4.76 -2.59 6.10
C PRO A 50 3.28 -2.49 6.51
N ALA A 51 2.85 -1.29 6.90
CA ALA A 51 1.50 -1.08 7.41
C ALA A 51 0.68 -0.09 6.58
N VAL A 52 1.25 1.01 6.09
CA VAL A 52 0.51 2.06 5.36
C VAL A 52 -0.16 1.52 4.09
N GLY A 53 -1.48 1.69 3.97
CA GLY A 53 -2.27 1.24 2.82
C GLY A 53 -2.63 -0.25 2.82
N GLU A 54 -2.14 -1.02 3.77
CA GLU A 54 -2.50 -2.44 3.93
C GLU A 54 -3.78 -2.61 4.74
N VAL A 55 -4.40 -3.80 4.62
CA VAL A 55 -5.53 -4.18 5.46
C VAL A 55 -5.05 -4.43 6.89
N PHE A 56 -5.80 -3.92 7.86
CA PHE A 56 -5.50 -4.13 9.27
C PHE A 56 -5.58 -5.63 9.64
N ASP A 57 -4.54 -6.14 10.30
CA ASP A 57 -4.45 -7.52 10.78
C ASP A 57 -4.05 -7.48 12.26
N PRO A 58 -4.92 -7.91 13.20
CA PRO A 58 -4.62 -7.94 14.62
C PRO A 58 -3.36 -8.75 15.00
N HIS A 59 -2.91 -9.67 14.15
CA HIS A 59 -1.69 -10.45 14.42
C HIS A 59 -0.41 -9.68 14.13
N LEU A 60 -0.47 -8.63 13.31
CA LEU A 60 0.69 -7.86 12.85
C LEU A 60 0.62 -6.39 13.29
N HIS A 61 -0.58 -5.89 13.57
CA HIS A 61 -0.89 -4.48 13.74
C HIS A 61 -1.64 -4.21 15.05
N GLU A 62 -1.32 -3.07 15.67
CA GLU A 62 -1.97 -2.55 16.86
C GLU A 62 -2.62 -1.20 16.52
N ALA A 63 -3.96 -1.17 16.45
CA ALA A 63 -4.69 0.05 16.15
C ALA A 63 -4.79 0.93 17.42
N VAL A 64 -4.14 2.10 17.38
CA VAL A 64 -4.14 3.04 18.52
C VAL A 64 -5.00 4.28 18.29
N ALA A 65 -5.36 4.55 17.05
CA ALA A 65 -6.22 5.65 16.67
C ALA A 65 -7.05 5.28 15.44
N THR A 66 -8.17 5.97 15.28
CA THR A 66 -9.08 5.82 14.13
C THR A 66 -9.23 7.14 13.40
N GLU A 67 -9.38 7.10 12.08
CA GLU A 67 -9.67 8.27 11.24
C GLU A 67 -10.94 8.03 10.44
N GLU A 68 -11.83 9.02 10.40
CA GLU A 68 -13.05 8.96 9.59
C GLU A 68 -12.72 9.37 8.15
N SER A 69 -13.07 8.54 7.17
CA SER A 69 -12.91 8.87 5.76
C SER A 69 -13.99 8.20 4.90
N ASP A 70 -14.52 8.95 3.94
CA ASP A 70 -15.43 8.46 2.91
C ASP A 70 -14.69 8.01 1.63
N GLU A 71 -13.40 8.36 1.53
CA GLU A 71 -12.57 8.13 0.34
C GLU A 71 -11.85 6.77 0.41
N PHE A 72 -11.51 6.34 1.63
CA PHE A 72 -10.77 5.09 1.86
C PHE A 72 -11.67 4.01 2.48
N PRO A 73 -11.48 2.74 2.09
CA PRO A 73 -12.23 1.63 2.67
C PRO A 73 -11.95 1.47 4.16
N ALA A 74 -12.99 1.07 4.91
CA ALA A 74 -12.87 0.78 6.33
C ALA A 74 -11.89 -0.39 6.58
N ASN A 75 -11.24 -0.38 7.75
CA ASN A 75 -10.22 -1.36 8.15
C ASN A 75 -8.93 -1.33 7.32
N VAL A 76 -8.67 -0.26 6.57
CA VAL A 76 -7.36 0.01 5.97
C VAL A 76 -6.55 0.94 6.86
N ILE A 77 -5.25 0.72 6.88
CA ILE A 77 -4.30 1.52 7.65
C ILE A 77 -4.05 2.85 6.95
N CYS A 78 -4.42 3.93 7.64
CA CYS A 78 -4.22 5.32 7.23
C CYS A 78 -2.76 5.74 7.37
N GLU A 79 -2.19 5.54 8.56
CA GLU A 79 -0.86 6.00 8.90
C GLU A 79 -0.20 5.01 9.86
N GLU A 80 1.10 4.83 9.67
CA GLU A 80 1.95 4.06 10.57
C GLU A 80 2.65 5.01 11.54
N LEU A 81 2.29 4.94 12.81
CA LEU A 81 2.86 5.81 13.84
C LEU A 81 4.18 5.25 14.39
N LEU A 82 4.32 3.93 14.37
CA LEU A 82 5.50 3.24 14.87
C LEU A 82 5.69 1.90 14.17
N ARG A 83 6.82 1.79 13.44
CA ARG A 83 7.23 0.62 12.66
C ARG A 83 7.17 -0.68 13.45
N GLY A 84 6.39 -1.65 12.97
CA GLY A 84 6.45 -3.02 13.45
C GLY A 84 7.71 -3.73 12.95
N TYR A 85 8.17 -4.74 13.70
CA TYR A 85 9.30 -5.58 13.29
C TYR A 85 9.01 -7.06 13.58
N ARG A 86 9.44 -7.93 12.66
CA ARG A 86 9.34 -9.39 12.79
C ARG A 86 10.67 -10.06 12.46
N ILE A 87 10.89 -11.25 13.00
CA ILE A 87 12.03 -12.11 12.69
C ILE A 87 11.51 -13.49 12.30
N GLY A 88 11.74 -13.88 11.05
CA GLY A 88 11.08 -15.06 10.47
C GLY A 88 9.56 -14.93 10.58
N ASP A 89 8.94 -15.89 11.26
CA ASP A 89 7.50 -15.96 11.50
C ASP A 89 7.05 -15.35 12.84
N ARG A 90 8.00 -14.85 13.65
CA ARG A 90 7.70 -14.27 14.96
C ARG A 90 7.68 -12.76 14.90
N VAL A 91 6.58 -12.16 15.35
CA VAL A 91 6.48 -10.72 15.57
C VAL A 91 7.27 -10.33 16.82
N ILE A 92 8.24 -9.43 16.68
CA ILE A 92 8.98 -8.86 17.81
C ILE A 92 8.16 -7.73 18.42
N ARG A 93 7.55 -6.92 17.54
CA ARG A 93 6.68 -5.81 17.90
C ARG A 93 5.69 -5.56 16.78
N HIS A 94 4.41 -5.41 17.13
CA HIS A 94 3.34 -5.04 16.21
C HIS A 94 3.56 -3.61 15.69
N SER A 95 3.08 -3.33 14.49
CA SER A 95 3.08 -1.96 13.97
C SER A 95 1.96 -1.17 14.63
N MET A 96 2.26 -0.02 15.22
CA MET A 96 1.22 0.84 15.79
C MET A 96 0.67 1.73 14.68
N VAL A 97 -0.63 1.63 14.45
CA VAL A 97 -1.26 2.19 13.26
C VAL A 97 -2.51 3.00 13.60
N LYS A 98 -2.83 3.91 12.69
CA LYS A 98 -4.12 4.60 12.62
C LYS A 98 -4.95 3.94 11.51
N VAL A 99 -6.20 3.58 11.78
CA VAL A 99 -7.06 2.87 10.81
C VAL A 99 -8.26 3.71 10.38
N TYR A 100 -8.70 3.55 9.13
CA TYR A 100 -9.91 4.18 8.65
C TYR A 100 -11.16 3.49 9.17
N VAL A 101 -12.13 4.28 9.60
CA VAL A 101 -13.46 3.85 10.03
C VAL A 101 -14.50 4.56 9.17
N ALA A 102 -15.52 3.81 8.74
CA ALA A 102 -16.65 4.39 8.02
C ALA A 102 -17.40 5.40 8.92
N PRO A 103 -17.94 6.49 8.37
CA PRO A 103 -18.70 7.47 9.16
C PRO A 103 -19.88 6.81 9.89
N PRO A 104 -20.23 7.26 11.10
CA PRO A 104 -21.35 6.72 11.86
C PRO A 104 -22.68 7.01 11.15
N GLY A 105 -23.14 6.03 10.36
CA GLY A 105 -24.34 6.15 9.52
C GLY A 105 -24.58 4.98 8.55
N HIS A 106 -23.57 4.14 8.30
CA HIS A 106 -23.70 2.92 7.50
C HIS A 106 -23.03 1.73 8.21
N ASN A 107 -23.70 1.18 9.23
CA ASN A 107 -23.27 -0.07 9.87
C ASN A 107 -23.65 -1.27 8.99
N GLY A 108 -22.85 -1.54 7.97
CA GLY A 108 -22.89 -2.78 7.20
C GLY A 108 -21.75 -3.71 7.60
N THR A 109 -22.06 -4.67 8.47
CA THR A 109 -21.51 -6.03 8.51
C THR A 109 -19.99 -6.21 8.29
N GLY A 110 -19.25 -6.41 9.38
CA GLY A 110 -17.96 -7.11 9.33
C GLY A 110 -18.13 -8.55 8.80
N PRO A 111 -17.09 -9.16 8.20
CA PRO A 111 -17.24 -10.41 7.47
C PRO A 111 -17.34 -11.60 8.42
N SER A 112 -18.56 -12.08 8.69
CA SER A 112 -18.78 -13.40 9.27
C SER A 112 -19.38 -14.33 8.22
N GLU A 113 -18.51 -15.18 7.69
CA GLU A 113 -18.71 -16.62 7.54
C GLU A 113 -20.02 -17.11 6.88
N LYS A 114 -19.85 -17.54 5.62
CA LYS A 114 -20.39 -18.77 5.02
C LYS A 114 -21.41 -19.54 5.87
N ASP A 115 -22.67 -19.50 5.48
CA ASP A 115 -23.64 -20.55 5.83
C ASP A 115 -24.52 -20.87 4.61
N GLU A 116 -23.92 -21.58 3.65
CA GLU A 116 -24.65 -22.38 2.66
C GLU A 116 -25.16 -23.64 3.37
N THR A 117 -26.45 -23.72 3.66
CA THR A 117 -27.30 -24.84 3.20
C THR A 117 -28.76 -24.60 3.55
N ALA A 118 -29.55 -24.46 2.51
CA ALA A 118 -30.98 -24.25 2.53
C ALA A 118 -31.76 -25.55 2.84
N ARG A 119 -32.83 -25.38 3.62
CA ARG A 119 -34.18 -25.94 3.44
C ARG A 119 -34.35 -27.47 3.46
N SER A 120 -34.78 -27.98 4.63
CA SER A 120 -35.75 -29.08 4.68
C SER A 120 -37.16 -28.53 4.50
N ILE A 121 -37.81 -28.84 3.37
CA ILE A 121 -39.26 -29.08 3.24
C ILE A 121 -39.53 -29.60 1.81
N ASN A 122 -40.05 -30.83 1.68
CA ASN A 122 -41.24 -31.21 0.91
C ASN A 122 -41.29 -32.72 0.67
N ASP A 123 -42.15 -33.39 1.43
CA ASP A 123 -42.85 -34.62 1.04
C ASP A 123 -44.04 -34.22 0.16
N ALA A 124 -44.14 -34.77 -1.06
CA ALA A 124 -45.39 -35.25 -1.70
C ALA A 124 -45.14 -35.67 -3.16
N ASP A 125 -45.31 -36.97 -3.38
CA ASP A 125 -46.06 -37.65 -4.45
C ASP A 125 -45.87 -37.32 -5.95
N THR A 126 -45.81 -38.41 -6.73
CA THR A 126 -45.47 -38.56 -8.17
C THR A 126 -46.75 -38.52 -9.05
N PRO A 127 -46.80 -38.89 -10.37
CA PRO A 127 -45.95 -38.70 -11.57
C PRO A 127 -46.74 -38.11 -12.79
N ALA A 128 -46.05 -37.94 -13.94
CA ALA A 128 -46.48 -38.31 -15.32
C ALA A 128 -46.53 -37.22 -16.44
N VAL A 129 -45.66 -37.45 -17.45
CA VAL A 129 -45.83 -37.50 -18.93
C VAL A 129 -45.83 -36.26 -19.85
N SER A 130 -45.37 -36.58 -21.09
CA SER A 130 -45.28 -35.87 -22.38
C SER A 130 -44.10 -34.90 -22.55
N ASP A 131 -43.03 -35.29 -23.25
CA ASP A 131 -42.87 -35.39 -24.72
C ASP A 131 -42.90 -34.01 -25.41
N GLU A 132 -41.75 -33.51 -25.87
CA GLU A 132 -41.36 -33.46 -27.28
C GLU A 132 -40.05 -32.69 -27.48
N ALA A 133 -39.30 -33.15 -28.47
CA ALA A 133 -37.96 -32.73 -28.86
C ALA A 133 -37.94 -31.37 -29.57
N GLU A 134 -36.78 -30.69 -29.59
CA GLU A 134 -36.07 -30.45 -30.86
C GLU A 134 -34.67 -29.85 -30.65
N ILE A 135 -33.88 -30.09 -31.69
CA ILE A 135 -32.45 -29.91 -31.89
C ILE A 135 -32.18 -28.47 -32.34
N GLY A 136 -31.00 -27.93 -32.01
CA GLY A 136 -30.58 -26.61 -32.51
C GLY A 136 -29.11 -26.34 -32.25
N ASP A 137 -28.27 -26.98 -33.06
CA ASP A 137 -26.87 -26.67 -33.32
C ASP A 137 -26.72 -25.24 -33.88
N GLU A 138 -25.84 -24.40 -33.33
CA GLU A 138 -25.05 -23.47 -34.16
C GLU A 138 -23.88 -22.83 -33.40
N ALA A 139 -22.69 -23.08 -33.96
CA ALA A 139 -21.45 -22.41 -33.65
C ALA A 139 -21.43 -20.95 -34.14
N ALA A 140 -20.77 -20.06 -33.40
CA ALA A 140 -20.12 -18.90 -34.01
C ALA A 140 -19.00 -18.38 -33.12
N ALA A 141 -17.77 -18.57 -33.61
CA ALA A 141 -16.60 -17.82 -33.20
C ALA A 141 -16.69 -16.39 -33.76
N ALA A 142 -16.34 -15.40 -32.95
CA ALA A 142 -15.91 -14.07 -33.37
C ALA A 142 -14.82 -13.67 -32.36
N ASP A 143 -13.55 -13.80 -32.72
CA ASP A 143 -12.77 -12.74 -33.38
C ASP A 143 -13.06 -11.36 -32.79
N ASN A 144 -12.21 -10.95 -31.86
CA ASN A 144 -12.01 -9.53 -31.59
C ASN A 144 -10.51 -9.26 -31.50
N SER A 145 -9.84 -9.48 -32.62
CA SER A 145 -8.53 -8.91 -32.91
C SER A 145 -8.71 -7.55 -33.59
N ALA A 146 -8.46 -6.46 -32.87
CA ALA A 146 -7.79 -5.23 -33.32
C ALA A 146 -8.26 -4.00 -32.51
N MET A 147 -7.35 -3.39 -31.74
CA MET A 147 -7.10 -1.95 -31.86
C MET A 147 -5.75 -1.63 -31.21
N GLN A 148 -4.72 -1.54 -32.04
CA GLN A 148 -3.49 -0.82 -31.72
C GLN A 148 -3.79 0.68 -31.81
N VAL A 149 -3.29 1.43 -30.84
CA VAL A 149 -2.69 2.74 -31.10
C VAL A 149 -1.48 2.87 -30.19
N ASP A 150 -0.32 2.80 -30.84
CA ASP A 150 0.97 3.27 -30.38
C ASP A 150 0.91 4.73 -29.93
N GLU A 151 1.65 5.06 -28.88
CA GLU A 151 2.48 6.27 -28.89
C GLU A 151 3.69 6.10 -27.96
N SER A 152 4.72 5.47 -28.53
CA SER A 152 6.09 5.55 -28.03
C SER A 152 6.68 6.93 -28.37
N ALA A 153 6.89 7.78 -27.37
CA ALA A 153 7.77 8.93 -27.50
C ALA A 153 9.13 8.62 -26.87
N THR A 154 10.01 8.02 -27.68
CA THR A 154 11.46 7.97 -27.46
C THR A 154 12.16 8.77 -28.57
N PHE A 155 12.90 9.84 -28.24
CA PHE A 155 14.12 10.35 -28.92
C PHE A 155 14.53 11.69 -28.27
N THR A 156 15.53 11.79 -27.39
CA THR A 156 17.00 11.99 -27.60
C THR A 156 17.44 13.28 -28.32
N THR A 157 18.50 13.90 -27.76
CA THR A 157 19.49 14.82 -28.36
C THR A 157 19.07 16.31 -28.35
N THR A 158 19.83 17.27 -27.82
CA THR A 158 21.25 17.59 -28.08
C THR A 158 21.96 18.30 -26.92
N ASP A 159 23.25 17.99 -26.81
CA ASP A 159 24.34 18.70 -26.14
C ASP A 159 24.70 19.96 -26.96
N GLU A 160 24.84 21.14 -26.35
CA GLU A 160 25.60 22.26 -26.94
C GLU A 160 26.21 23.15 -25.84
N GLU A 161 27.54 23.21 -25.87
CA GLU A 161 28.41 24.11 -25.12
C GLU A 161 27.96 25.57 -25.17
N ILE A 162 28.02 26.26 -24.02
CA ILE A 162 28.48 27.65 -24.00
C ILE A 162 29.42 27.82 -22.80
N ALA A 163 30.70 27.55 -23.05
CA ALA A 163 31.77 28.18 -22.31
C ALA A 163 32.18 29.44 -23.08
N GLU A 164 31.93 30.63 -22.54
CA GLU A 164 32.87 31.75 -22.76
C GLU A 164 32.68 32.94 -21.80
N SER A 165 33.84 33.38 -21.30
CA SER A 165 34.23 34.76 -20.99
C SER A 165 33.80 35.43 -19.67
N ILE A 166 34.83 35.48 -18.81
CA ILE A 166 35.17 36.36 -17.68
C ILE A 166 35.00 37.87 -18.06
N PRO A 167 34.92 38.82 -17.10
CA PRO A 167 36.15 39.33 -16.51
C PRO A 167 36.11 39.52 -14.98
N ASP A 168 37.31 39.40 -14.42
CA ASP A 168 37.72 39.82 -13.09
C ASP A 168 37.36 41.29 -12.84
N ASP A 169 36.92 41.60 -11.62
CA ASP A 169 37.09 42.95 -11.08
C ASP A 169 37.48 42.86 -9.60
N GLU A 170 38.78 43.05 -9.35
CA GLU A 170 39.33 43.42 -8.05
C GLU A 170 38.96 44.90 -7.76
N ASN A 171 38.32 45.17 -6.62
CA ASN A 171 38.77 46.16 -5.63
C ASN A 171 37.94 46.09 -4.34
#